data_AF-A0A952D2J8-F1
#
_entry.id   AF-A0A952D2J8-F1
#
_cell.length_a   1.000
_cell.length_b   1.000
_cell.length_c   1.000
_cell.angle_alpha   90.00
_cell.angle_beta   90.00
_cell.angle_gamma   90.00
#
_symmetry.space_group_name_H-M   'P 1'
#
loop_
_entity.id
_entity.type
_entity.pdbx_description
1 polymer ?
#
loop_
_entity_poly.entity_id
_entity_poly.type
_entity_poly.pdbx_seq_one_letter_code
_entity_poly.pdbx_strand_id
1 'polypeptide(L)'
;MTDYYDARNQLKKEVFVDWPKEVANSIRISRTNMRRAYDFVAAMRFRIQMGDDPASVLPSGMGQLSRFVQYQAGRDRAWQEARDFFNTQINAVGTDGHKFEGFYQLFQSVMAYLRR
;
A
#
# COMPACT_ATOMS: atom_id res chain seq x y z
N MET A 1 -0.50 15.52 -0.96
CA MET A 1 -1.35 14.62 -1.76
C MET A 1 -0.40 13.74 -2.55
N THR A 2 -0.37 12.44 -2.31
CA THR A 2 0.63 11.54 -2.93
C THR A 2 0.15 11.16 -4.33
N ASP A 3 0.60 11.88 -5.35
CA ASP A 3 0.31 11.52 -6.75
C ASP A 3 1.36 10.56 -7.28
N TYR A 4 0.95 9.32 -7.57
CA TYR A 4 1.81 8.26 -8.10
C TYR A 4 2.16 8.44 -9.58
N TYR A 5 1.38 9.26 -10.30
CA TYR A 5 1.48 9.44 -11.74
C TYR A 5 1.88 10.87 -12.08
N ASP A 6 2.62 11.02 -13.18
CA ASP A 6 2.97 12.33 -13.73
C ASP A 6 1.83 12.94 -14.54
N ALA A 7 2.05 14.14 -15.08
CA ALA A 7 1.07 14.83 -15.93
C ALA A 7 0.74 14.11 -17.25
N ARG A 8 1.51 13.06 -17.61
CA ARG A 8 1.30 12.22 -18.80
C ARG A 8 0.65 10.88 -18.42
N ASN A 9 0.17 10.74 -17.19
CA ASN A 9 -0.42 9.52 -16.66
C ASN A 9 0.54 8.32 -16.63
N GLN A 10 1.84 8.57 -16.57
CA GLN A 10 2.87 7.55 -16.41
C GLN A 10 3.24 7.43 -14.93
N LEU A 11 3.48 6.20 -14.47
CA LEU A 11 3.90 5.98 -13.09
C LEU A 11 5.26 6.64 -12.88
N LYS A 12 5.38 7.50 -11.86
CA LYS A 12 6.61 8.25 -11.64
C LYS A 12 7.73 7.29 -11.24
N LYS A 13 8.94 7.54 -11.75
CA LYS A 13 10.12 6.70 -11.46
C LYS A 13 10.41 6.58 -9.95
N GLU A 14 10.16 7.66 -9.20
CA GLU A 14 10.32 7.71 -7.75
C GLU A 14 9.47 6.69 -6.99
N VAL A 15 8.33 6.26 -7.56
CA VAL A 15 7.43 5.23 -6.99
C VAL A 15 8.10 3.84 -6.97
N PHE A 16 9.09 3.60 -7.82
CA PHE A 16 9.77 2.30 -7.92
C PHE A 16 11.08 2.22 -7.15
N VAL A 17 11.76 3.35 -6.95
CA VAL A 17 13.14 3.37 -6.46
C VAL A 17 13.27 4.19 -5.19
N ASP A 18 12.98 5.48 -5.27
CA ASP A 18 13.32 6.42 -4.19
C ASP A 18 12.36 6.27 -3.02
N TRP A 19 11.05 6.39 -3.25
CA TRP A 19 10.06 6.29 -2.18
C TRP A 19 10.04 4.89 -1.52
N PRO A 20 10.06 3.76 -2.27
CA PRO A 20 10.13 2.45 -1.65
C PRO A 20 11.31 2.26 -0.72
N LYS A 21 12.49 2.75 -1.12
CA LYS A 21 13.72 2.64 -0.35
C LYS A 21 13.65 3.51 0.91
N GLU A 22 13.15 4.74 0.79
CA GLU A 22 12.94 5.62 1.93
C GLU A 22 11.95 5.03 2.93
N VAL A 23 10.80 4.54 2.46
CA VAL A 23 9.81 3.86 3.30
C VAL A 23 10.43 2.64 3.97
N ALA A 24 11.06 1.73 3.22
CA ALA A 24 11.65 0.51 3.77
C ALA A 24 12.77 0.80 4.79
N ASN A 25 13.48 1.92 4.67
CA ASN A 25 14.48 2.34 5.65
C ASN A 25 13.87 3.04 6.88
N SER A 26 12.70 3.67 6.73
CA SER A 26 12.03 4.40 7.82
C SER A 26 11.19 3.50 8.72
N ILE A 27 10.74 2.35 8.23
CA ILE A 27 9.94 1.39 9.00
C ILE A 27 10.78 0.17 9.39
N ARG A 28 10.82 -0.17 10.69
CA ARG A 28 11.54 -1.34 11.19
C ARG A 28 10.67 -2.59 11.21
N ILE A 29 10.04 -2.91 10.09
CA ILE A 29 9.16 -4.08 9.94
C ILE A 29 9.78 -5.10 8.99
N SER A 30 9.70 -6.39 9.34
CA SER A 30 10.18 -7.45 8.46
C SER A 30 9.22 -7.66 7.28
N ARG A 31 9.77 -8.18 6.17
CA ARG A 31 8.94 -8.62 5.04
C ARG A 31 7.87 -9.64 5.46
N THR A 32 8.22 -10.55 6.37
CA THR A 32 7.31 -11.59 6.88
C THR A 32 6.12 -10.97 7.62
N ASN A 33 6.36 -9.94 8.44
CA ASN A 33 5.30 -9.24 9.13
C ASN A 33 4.38 -8.52 8.13
N MET A 34 4.95 -7.80 7.16
CA MET A 34 4.18 -7.09 6.12
C MET A 34 3.42 -8.00 5.15
N ARG A 35 3.76 -9.29 5.07
CA ARG A 35 3.17 -10.26 4.13
C ARG A 35 1.64 -10.23 4.15
N ARG A 36 1.03 -10.24 5.34
CA ARG A 36 -0.42 -10.29 5.46
C ARG A 36 -1.10 -9.01 4.97
N ALA A 37 -0.50 -7.83 5.20
CA ALA A 37 -0.99 -6.59 4.62
C ALA A 37 -0.87 -6.59 3.10
N TYR A 38 0.24 -7.13 2.56
CA TYR A 38 0.42 -7.28 1.12
C TYR A 38 -0.64 -8.20 0.50
N ASP A 39 -0.99 -9.31 1.17
CA ASP A 39 -2.00 -10.24 0.67
C ASP A 39 -3.40 -9.58 0.57
N PHE A 40 -3.77 -8.69 1.50
CA PHE A 40 -4.99 -7.89 1.38
C PHE A 40 -4.99 -7.01 0.12
N VAL A 41 -3.89 -6.31 -0.14
CA VAL A 41 -3.76 -5.42 -1.30
C VAL A 41 -3.75 -6.24 -2.59
N ALA A 42 -3.03 -7.36 -2.62
CA ALA A 42 -3.02 -8.26 -3.78
C ALA A 42 -4.40 -8.86 -4.06
N ALA A 43 -5.18 -9.22 -3.04
CA ALA A 43 -6.53 -9.73 -3.21
C ALA A 43 -7.50 -8.68 -3.79
N MET A 44 -7.41 -7.42 -3.35
CA MET A 44 -8.19 -6.32 -3.95
C MET A 44 -7.84 -6.15 -5.42
N ARG A 45 -6.55 -6.16 -5.75
CA ARG A 45 -6.10 -6.04 -7.14
C ARG A 45 -6.60 -7.19 -8.00
N PHE A 46 -6.51 -8.42 -7.49
CA PHE A 46 -6.99 -9.59 -8.23
C PHE A 46 -8.46 -9.46 -8.60
N ARG A 47 -9.32 -9.03 -7.66
CA ARG A 47 -10.75 -8.79 -7.94
C ARG A 47 -10.98 -7.75 -9.02
N ILE A 48 -10.28 -6.62 -8.93
CA ILE A 48 -10.36 -5.55 -9.94
C ILE A 48 -9.90 -6.06 -11.31
N GLN A 49 -8.84 -6.86 -11.37
CA GLN A 49 -8.35 -7.48 -12.61
C GLN A 49 -9.31 -8.53 -13.19
N MET A 50 -10.15 -9.15 -12.36
CA MET A 50 -11.22 -10.06 -12.79
C MET A 50 -12.48 -9.31 -13.29
N GLY A 51 -12.49 -7.98 -13.23
CA GLY A 51 -13.56 -7.13 -13.75
C GLY A 51 -14.48 -6.54 -12.68
N ASP A 52 -14.22 -6.74 -11.39
CA ASP A 52 -14.97 -6.04 -10.34
C ASP A 52 -14.69 -4.52 -10.40
N ASP A 53 -15.73 -3.71 -10.24
CA ASP A 53 -15.60 -2.24 -10.18
C ASP A 53 -14.76 -1.82 -8.95
N PRO A 54 -13.65 -1.07 -9.13
CA PRO A 54 -12.85 -0.54 -8.03
C PRO A 54 -13.66 0.19 -6.96
N ALA A 55 -14.70 0.95 -7.34
CA ALA A 55 -15.52 1.69 -6.37
C ALA A 55 -16.31 0.76 -5.44
N SER A 56 -16.57 -0.49 -5.85
CA SER A 56 -17.21 -1.51 -5.02
C SER A 56 -16.21 -2.28 -4.14
N VAL A 57 -14.99 -2.50 -4.62
CA VAL A 57 -13.97 -3.31 -3.93
C VAL A 57 -13.21 -2.48 -2.90
N LEU A 58 -12.73 -1.31 -3.30
CA LEU A 58 -11.75 -0.52 -2.54
C LEU A 58 -12.25 -0.03 -1.18
N PRO A 59 -13.48 0.51 -1.00
CA PRO A 59 -13.93 0.96 0.31
C PRO A 59 -13.88 -0.15 1.37
N SER A 60 -14.38 -1.34 1.01
CA SER A 60 -14.43 -2.47 1.93
C SER A 60 -13.03 -3.02 2.21
N GLY A 61 -12.21 -3.20 1.17
CA GLY A 61 -10.87 -3.75 1.29
C GLY A 61 -9.89 -2.81 1.98
N MET A 62 -9.91 -1.52 1.67
CA MET A 62 -9.10 -0.51 2.38
C MET A 62 -9.55 -0.35 3.84
N GLY A 63 -10.86 -0.44 4.11
CA GLY A 63 -11.36 -0.46 5.48
C GLY A 63 -10.86 -1.67 6.28
N GLN A 64 -10.78 -2.85 5.64
CA GLN A 64 -10.19 -4.05 6.26
C GLN A 64 -8.69 -3.89 6.51
N LEU A 65 -7.95 -3.37 5.53
CA LEU A 65 -6.52 -3.09 5.66
C LEU A 65 -6.26 -2.08 6.81
N SER A 66 -7.02 -0.98 6.86
CA SER A 66 -6.91 0.02 7.93
C SER A 66 -7.11 -0.60 9.31
N ARG A 67 -8.18 -1.40 9.49
CA ARG A 67 -8.44 -2.09 10.77
C ARG A 67 -7.33 -3.07 11.13
N PHE A 68 -6.83 -3.82 10.16
CA PHE A 68 -5.72 -4.74 10.37
C PHE A 68 -4.46 -4.00 10.84
N VAL A 69 -4.07 -2.93 10.15
CA VAL A 69 -2.88 -2.14 10.49
C VAL A 69 -3.03 -1.49 11.87
N GLN A 70 -4.18 -0.91 12.17
CA GLN A 70 -4.46 -0.33 13.50
C GLN A 70 -4.37 -1.37 14.61
N TYR A 71 -4.94 -2.56 14.38
CA TYR A 71 -4.87 -3.66 15.33
C TYR A 71 -3.44 -4.12 15.58
N GLN A 72 -2.63 -4.27 14.53
CA GLN A 72 -1.23 -4.68 14.68
C GLN A 72 -0.38 -3.58 15.36
N ALA A 73 -0.61 -2.31 15.02
CA ALA A 73 0.07 -1.17 15.64
C ALA A 73 -0.19 -1.07 17.15
N GLY A 74 -1.35 -1.53 17.63
CA GLY A 74 -1.65 -1.64 19.06
C GLY A 74 -0.82 -2.71 19.79
N ARG A 75 -0.18 -3.62 19.06
CA ARG A 75 0.51 -4.81 19.62
C ARG A 75 2.01 -4.86 19.32
N ASP A 76 2.45 -4.21 18.25
CA ASP A 76 3.81 -4.28 17.75
C ASP A 76 4.30 -2.88 17.32
N ARG A 77 5.43 -2.46 17.87
CA ARG A 77 6.07 -1.16 17.58
C ARG A 77 6.44 -1.02 16.10
N ALA A 78 6.87 -2.11 15.44
CA ALA A 78 7.19 -2.08 14.02
C ALA A 78 5.97 -1.68 13.16
N TRP A 79 4.77 -2.11 13.58
CA TRP A 79 3.52 -1.74 12.94
C TRP A 79 3.07 -0.32 13.26
N GLN A 80 3.48 0.26 14.39
CA GLN A 80 3.24 1.68 14.68
C GLN A 80 3.95 2.57 13.66
N GLU A 81 5.20 2.25 13.34
CA GLU A 81 5.99 2.97 12.34
C GLU A 81 5.38 2.80 10.93
N ALA A 82 4.88 1.61 10.60
CA ALA A 82 4.24 1.35 9.30
C ALA A 82 2.84 1.97 9.16
N ARG A 83 2.17 2.31 10.26
CA ARG A 83 0.77 2.79 10.26
C ARG A 83 0.60 4.06 9.44
N ASP A 84 1.49 5.02 9.60
CA ASP A 84 1.35 6.33 8.98
C ASP A 84 1.56 6.26 7.46
N PHE A 85 2.43 5.36 7.01
CA PHE A 85 2.54 4.98 5.60
C PHE A 85 1.19 4.49 5.07
N PHE A 86 0.60 3.46 5.68
CA PHE A 86 -0.68 2.90 5.21
C PHE A 86 -1.81 3.91 5.25
N ASN A 87 -1.94 4.70 6.32
CA ASN A 87 -2.98 5.73 6.41
C ASN A 87 -2.86 6.75 5.28
N THR A 88 -1.62 7.16 4.94
CA THR A 88 -1.36 8.08 3.83
C THR A 88 -1.78 7.47 2.50
N GLN A 89 -1.41 6.20 2.24
CA GLN A 89 -1.77 5.52 0.99
C GLN A 89 -3.28 5.27 0.87
N ILE A 90 -3.94 4.84 1.95
CA ILE A 90 -5.39 4.61 1.98
C ILE A 90 -6.14 5.91 1.65
N ASN A 91 -5.74 7.03 2.27
CA ASN A 91 -6.34 8.33 2.00
C ASN A 91 -6.06 8.84 0.59
N ALA A 92 -4.85 8.60 0.05
CA ALA A 92 -4.48 9.01 -1.30
C ALA A 92 -5.25 8.23 -2.38
N VAL A 93 -5.47 6.93 -2.17
CA VAL A 93 -6.18 6.06 -3.11
C VAL A 93 -7.69 6.34 -3.11
N GLY A 94 -8.34 6.39 -1.95
CA GLY A 94 -9.79 6.50 -1.87
C GLY A 94 -10.50 5.36 -2.62
N THR A 95 -11.34 5.71 -3.60
CA THR A 95 -12.05 4.78 -4.49
C THR A 95 -11.46 4.69 -5.89
N ASP A 96 -10.34 5.36 -6.15
CA ASP A 96 -9.75 5.49 -7.48
C ASP A 96 -8.90 4.26 -7.80
N GLY A 97 -9.38 3.44 -8.74
CA GLY A 97 -8.69 2.24 -9.22
C GLY A 97 -7.32 2.53 -9.87
N HIS A 98 -7.15 3.69 -10.49
CA HIS A 98 -5.87 4.07 -11.10
C HIS A 98 -4.83 4.41 -10.03
N LYS A 99 -5.23 5.21 -9.02
CA LYS A 99 -4.37 5.47 -7.86
C LYS A 99 -4.08 4.21 -7.06
N PHE A 100 -5.04 3.30 -6.95
CA PHE A 100 -4.84 2.01 -6.32
C PHE A 100 -3.74 1.19 -7.00
N GLU A 101 -3.71 1.14 -8.34
CA GLU A 101 -2.63 0.46 -9.05
C GLU A 101 -1.26 1.10 -8.73
N GLY A 102 -1.21 2.44 -8.63
CA GLY A 102 0.02 3.15 -8.24
C GLY A 102 0.49 2.78 -6.83
N PHE A 103 -0.44 2.72 -5.86
CA PHE A 103 -0.15 2.22 -4.52
C PHE A 103 0.30 0.77 -4.52
N TYR A 104 -0.33 -0.11 -5.31
CA TYR A 104 0.07 -1.51 -5.40
C TYR A 104 1.52 -1.66 -5.88
N GLN A 105 1.90 -0.94 -6.93
CA GLN A 105 3.26 -0.93 -7.46
C GLN A 105 4.28 -0.38 -6.45
N LEU A 106 3.91 0.70 -5.73
CA LEU A 106 4.71 1.23 -4.61
C LEU A 106 4.93 0.15 -3.54
N PHE A 107 3.85 -0.52 -3.11
CA PHE A 107 3.91 -1.48 -2.02
C PHE A 107 4.70 -2.74 -2.41
N GLN A 108 4.57 -3.21 -3.66
CA GLN A 108 5.44 -4.27 -4.19
C GLN A 108 6.91 -3.89 -4.11
N SER A 109 7.23 -2.66 -4.49
CA SER A 109 8.60 -2.15 -4.45
C SER A 109 9.11 -2.03 -3.01
N VAL A 110 8.28 -1.53 -2.07
CA VAL A 110 8.61 -1.49 -0.64
C VAL A 110 8.92 -2.90 -0.13
N MET A 111 8.06 -3.87 -0.44
CA MET A 111 8.28 -5.27 -0.06
C MET A 111 9.62 -5.81 -0.59
N ALA A 112 10.04 -5.41 -1.78
CA ALA A 112 11.33 -5.79 -2.36
C ALA A 112 12.53 -5.20 -1.58
N TYR A 113 12.42 -3.97 -1.08
CA TYR A 113 13.47 -3.33 -0.27
C TYR A 113 13.49 -3.75 1.20
N LEU A 114 12.37 -4.24 1.76
CA LEU A 114 12.35 -4.77 3.12
C LEU A 114 13.30 -5.96 3.25
N ARG A 115 14.20 -5.89 4.24
CA ARG A 115 15.11 -6.98 4.60
C ARG A 115 14.33 -8.16 5.19
N ARG A 116 14.88 -9.37 5.05
CA ARG A 116 14.30 -10.61 5.59
C ARG A 116 14.34 -10.61 7.11
#